data_AF-A0AA37UV05-F1
#
_entry.id   AF-A0AA37UV05-F1
#
_cell.length_a   1.000
_cell.length_b   1.000
_cell.length_c   1.000
_cell.angle_alpha   90.00
_cell.angle_beta   90.00
_cell.angle_gamma   90.00
#
_symmetry.space_group_name_H-M   'P 1'
#
loop_
_entity.id
_entity.type
_entity.pdbx_description
1 polymer ?
#
loop_
_entity_poly.entity_id
_entity_poly.type
_entity_poly.pdbx_seq_one_letter_code
_entity_poly.pdbx_strand_id
1 'polypeptide(L)'
;MPEDLAIPSKTEEHISALNSALSKLEPYRGVVFRGSNISGDNLAEYELDKIVTAPGFASSTKSYTKSEKFSRGVKSEFMDDVNFLITSHFGRDVSKFARDSTEDEVLFASGTRFKVRSRREYGNYPLIELDDLGPGDNVDAPLPDGPPIHTDTVRSSPAR
;
A
#
# COMPACT_ATOMS: atom_id res chain seq x y z
N MET A 1 29.43 -11.28 30.52
CA MET A 1 28.19 -10.47 30.66
C MET A 1 27.13 -11.19 29.85
N PRO A 2 26.05 -11.74 30.45
CA PRO A 2 25.00 -12.33 29.64
C PRO A 2 24.26 -11.19 28.94
N GLU A 3 24.01 -11.39 27.64
CA GLU A 3 23.26 -10.48 26.78
C GLU A 3 21.85 -10.31 27.32
N ASP A 4 21.40 -9.05 27.31
CA ASP A 4 20.11 -8.58 27.79
C ASP A 4 18.99 -9.32 27.03
N LEU A 5 18.29 -10.23 27.73
CA LEU A 5 17.05 -10.85 27.23
C LEU A 5 15.97 -9.76 27.18
N ALA A 6 15.99 -8.95 26.11
CA ALA A 6 14.98 -7.94 25.88
C ALA A 6 13.61 -8.64 25.75
N ILE A 7 12.74 -8.45 26.74
CA ILE A 7 11.35 -8.89 26.65
C ILE A 7 10.67 -7.99 25.62
N PRO A 8 10.19 -8.54 24.49
CA PRO A 8 9.52 -7.73 23.49
C PRO A 8 8.29 -7.07 24.12
N SER A 9 8.07 -5.80 23.77
CA SER A 9 6.87 -5.09 24.17
C SER A 9 5.62 -5.83 23.66
N LYS A 10 4.48 -5.67 24.34
CA LYS A 10 3.19 -6.21 23.87
C LYS A 10 2.87 -5.80 22.43
N THR A 11 3.36 -4.64 21.99
CA THR A 11 3.21 -4.15 20.61
C THR A 11 4.04 -4.99 19.63
N GLU A 12 5.28 -5.31 19.95
CA GLU A 12 6.14 -6.15 19.11
C GLU A 12 5.62 -7.59 19.04
N GLU A 13 5.16 -8.15 20.16
CA GLU A 13 4.49 -9.45 20.18
C GLU A 13 3.25 -9.45 19.28
N HIS A 14 2.45 -8.38 19.33
CA HIS A 14 1.25 -8.25 18.51
C HIS A 14 1.57 -8.12 17.01
N ILE A 15 2.57 -7.32 16.65
CA ILE A 15 3.04 -7.18 15.26
C ILE A 15 3.53 -8.54 14.73
N SER A 16 4.33 -9.26 15.52
CA SER A 16 4.83 -10.59 15.17
C SER A 16 3.69 -11.60 14.97
N ALA A 17 2.71 -11.63 15.88
CA ALA A 17 1.55 -12.50 15.77
C ALA A 17 0.71 -12.20 14.52
N LEU A 18 0.48 -10.92 14.21
CA LEU A 18 -0.25 -10.52 13.01
C LEU A 18 0.50 -10.84 11.72
N ASN A 19 1.82 -10.58 11.65
CA ASN A 19 2.63 -10.99 10.50
C ASN A 19 2.60 -12.51 10.30
N SER A 20 2.67 -13.29 11.38
CA SER A 20 2.57 -14.74 11.35
C SER A 20 1.17 -15.23 10.93
N ALA A 21 0.11 -14.50 11.29
CA ALA A 21 -1.24 -14.81 10.81
C ALA A 21 -1.39 -14.50 9.31
N LEU A 22 -0.89 -13.35 8.85
CA LEU A 22 -0.94 -12.95 7.45
C LEU A 22 -0.12 -13.87 6.55
N SER A 23 1.03 -14.36 7.00
CA SER A 23 1.88 -15.25 6.18
C SER A 23 1.18 -16.56 5.80
N LYS A 24 0.20 -17.01 6.59
CA LYS A 24 -0.61 -18.21 6.35
C LYS A 24 -1.72 -18.02 5.32
N LEU A 25 -2.02 -16.78 4.95
CA LEU A 25 -2.98 -16.49 3.88
C LEU A 25 -2.29 -16.55 2.53
N GLU A 26 -3.05 -16.94 1.50
CA GLU A 26 -2.58 -16.89 0.13
C GLU A 26 -2.30 -15.43 -0.29
N PRO A 27 -1.23 -15.18 -1.08
CA PRO A 27 -1.01 -13.88 -1.67
C PRO A 27 -2.16 -13.47 -2.58
N TYR A 28 -2.66 -12.27 -2.39
CA TYR A 28 -3.51 -11.60 -3.35
C TYR A 28 -2.63 -11.02 -4.47
N ARG A 29 -2.98 -11.34 -5.73
CA ARG A 29 -2.32 -10.80 -6.91
C ARG A 29 -3.31 -9.98 -7.71
N GLY A 30 -3.04 -8.69 -7.84
CA GLY A 30 -3.94 -7.77 -8.55
C GLY A 30 -3.77 -6.33 -8.09
N VAL A 31 -4.52 -5.44 -8.72
CA VAL A 31 -4.49 -4.00 -8.40
C VAL A 31 -5.32 -3.72 -7.15
N VAL A 32 -4.77 -2.91 -6.24
CA VAL A 32 -5.45 -2.39 -5.06
C VAL A 32 -5.17 -0.90 -4.90
N PHE A 33 -5.99 -0.23 -4.09
CA PHE A 33 -5.96 1.20 -3.91
C PHE A 33 -5.85 1.56 -2.43
N ARG A 34 -5.06 2.58 -2.11
CA ARG A 34 -4.92 3.11 -0.76
C ARG A 34 -5.01 4.62 -0.80
N GLY A 35 -5.96 5.20 -0.05
CA GLY A 35 -5.99 6.62 0.25
C GLY A 35 -5.26 6.89 1.56
N SER A 36 -4.44 7.93 1.61
CA SER A 36 -3.76 8.37 2.83
C SER A 36 -3.53 9.86 2.81
N ASN A 37 -3.34 10.46 3.97
CA ASN A 37 -2.79 11.81 4.11
C ASN A 37 -1.30 11.67 4.43
N ILE A 38 -0.44 12.35 3.68
CA ILE A 38 1.02 12.30 3.84
C ILE A 38 1.55 13.74 3.89
N SER A 39 2.50 14.03 4.78
CA SER A 39 3.17 15.33 4.77
C SER A 39 4.00 15.52 3.50
N GLY A 40 4.14 16.76 3.03
CA GLY A 40 4.89 17.05 1.79
C GLY A 40 6.33 16.50 1.80
N ASP A 41 7.02 16.52 2.93
CA ASP A 41 8.38 15.97 3.08
C ASP A 41 8.42 14.44 2.85
N ASN A 42 7.39 13.72 3.31
CA ASN A 42 7.28 12.28 3.10
C ASN A 42 6.83 11.95 1.67
N LEU A 43 6.16 12.88 0.97
CA LEU A 43 5.79 12.72 -0.43
C LEU A 43 7.02 12.74 -1.36
N ALA A 44 8.10 13.41 -0.96
CA ALA A 44 9.37 13.44 -1.69
C ALA A 44 10.08 12.06 -1.72
N GLU A 45 9.75 11.14 -0.82
CA GLU A 45 10.30 9.78 -0.85
C GLU A 45 9.81 8.97 -2.06
N TYR A 46 8.66 9.35 -2.63
CA TYR A 46 8.01 8.64 -3.73
C TYR A 46 8.48 9.13 -5.11
N GLU A 47 9.78 9.01 -5.36
CA GLU A 47 10.38 9.26 -6.68
C GLU A 47 10.48 7.96 -7.49
N LEU A 48 10.47 8.09 -8.82
CA LEU A 48 10.58 6.97 -9.75
C LEU A 48 11.73 6.02 -9.39
N ASP A 49 11.45 4.71 -9.42
CA ASP A 49 12.36 3.61 -9.12
C ASP A 49 12.86 3.52 -7.67
N LYS A 50 12.54 4.48 -6.78
CA LYS A 50 12.84 4.34 -5.35
C LYS A 50 12.03 3.21 -4.72
N ILE A 51 12.62 2.60 -3.70
CA ILE A 51 11.96 1.62 -2.84
C ILE A 51 11.60 2.32 -1.53
N VAL A 52 10.31 2.32 -1.20
CA VAL A 52 9.78 2.81 0.07
C VAL A 52 9.38 1.61 0.93
N THR A 53 9.64 1.68 2.24
CA THR A 53 9.29 0.62 3.18
C THR A 53 8.16 1.11 4.08
N ALA A 54 7.05 0.37 4.14
CA ALA A 54 6.02 0.62 5.14
C ALA A 54 6.48 0.05 6.49
N PRO A 55 6.81 0.88 7.50
CA PRO A 55 7.32 0.39 8.78
C PRO A 55 6.23 -0.36 9.59
N GLY A 56 4.96 -0.02 9.37
CA GLY A 56 3.79 -0.73 9.90
C GLY A 56 2.99 -1.44 8.81
N PHE A 57 1.85 -2.01 9.18
CA PHE A 57 0.92 -2.57 8.22
C PHE A 57 0.38 -1.49 7.27
N ALA A 58 0.22 -1.83 6.00
CA ALA A 58 -0.45 -0.97 5.03
C ALA A 58 -1.78 -1.60 4.61
N SER A 59 -2.88 -0.94 4.92
CA SER A 59 -4.23 -1.33 4.46
C SER A 59 -4.52 -0.76 3.07
N SER A 60 -5.22 -1.53 2.25
CA SER A 60 -5.69 -1.13 0.92
C SER A 60 -7.01 -1.81 0.61
N THR A 61 -7.68 -1.39 -0.45
CA THR A 61 -8.96 -1.94 -0.90
C THR A 61 -8.91 -2.25 -2.39
N LYS A 62 -9.68 -3.25 -2.83
CA LYS A 62 -9.85 -3.54 -4.26
C LYS A 62 -10.71 -2.50 -4.99
N SER A 63 -11.30 -1.52 -4.28
CA SER A 63 -12.21 -0.52 -4.84
C SER A 63 -11.64 0.91 -4.75
N TYR A 64 -11.38 1.52 -5.90
CA TYR A 64 -10.94 2.92 -5.99
C TYR A 64 -11.89 3.89 -5.27
N THR A 65 -13.20 3.76 -5.48
CA THR A 65 -14.19 4.63 -4.83
C THR A 65 -14.20 4.52 -3.30
N LYS A 66 -13.79 3.37 -2.75
CA LYS A 66 -13.65 3.19 -1.31
C LYS A 66 -12.33 3.80 -0.82
N SER A 67 -11.24 3.67 -1.58
CA SER A 67 -9.94 4.26 -1.21
C SER A 67 -10.00 5.78 -1.12
N GLU A 68 -10.75 6.45 -2.00
CA GLU A 68 -10.93 7.91 -1.95
C GLU A 68 -11.55 8.40 -0.63
N LYS A 69 -12.33 7.58 0.07
CA LYS A 69 -12.88 7.97 1.38
C LYS A 69 -11.80 8.09 2.46
N PHE A 70 -10.69 7.37 2.31
CA PHE A 70 -9.58 7.38 3.26
C PHE A 70 -8.59 8.53 3.04
N SER A 71 -8.56 9.15 1.85
CA SER A 71 -7.74 10.34 1.58
C SER A 71 -8.48 11.64 1.92
N ARG A 72 -9.80 11.71 1.76
CA ARG A 72 -10.59 12.97 1.81
C ARG A 72 -10.94 13.52 3.20
N GLY A 73 -10.35 12.96 4.26
CA GLY A 73 -10.80 13.18 5.65
C GLY A 73 -10.09 14.28 6.43
N VAL A 74 -8.85 14.64 6.06
CA VAL A 74 -8.01 15.54 6.87
C VAL A 74 -7.52 16.71 6.00
N LYS A 75 -8.31 17.79 5.94
CA LYS A 75 -7.82 19.05 5.37
C LYS A 75 -6.78 19.65 6.30
N SER A 76 -5.51 19.65 5.88
CA SER A 76 -4.40 20.27 6.58
C SER A 76 -3.55 21.04 5.58
N GLU A 77 -3.05 22.21 5.95
CA GLU A 77 -2.08 22.97 5.13
C GLU A 77 -0.73 22.25 5.02
N PHE A 78 -0.50 21.21 5.84
CA PHE A 78 0.76 20.48 5.94
C PHE A 78 0.71 19.05 5.41
N MET A 79 -0.47 18.58 4.98
CA MET A 79 -0.65 17.21 4.48
C MET A 79 -1.39 17.21 3.16
N ASP A 80 -0.86 16.45 2.21
CA ASP A 80 -1.50 16.19 0.94
C ASP A 80 -2.34 14.92 1.03
N ASP A 81 -3.55 14.98 0.50
CA ASP A 81 -4.36 13.81 0.19
C ASP A 81 -3.69 13.07 -0.97
N VAL A 82 -3.22 11.84 -0.75
CA VAL A 82 -2.52 11.03 -1.75
C VAL A 82 -3.31 9.75 -2.01
N ASN A 83 -3.38 9.35 -3.29
CA ASN A 83 -3.89 8.04 -3.68
C ASN A 83 -2.76 7.17 -4.21
N PHE A 84 -2.74 5.92 -3.76
CA PHE A 84 -1.82 4.89 -4.22
C PHE A 84 -2.56 3.88 -5.07
N LEU A 85 -1.99 3.57 -6.22
CA LEU A 85 -2.33 2.41 -7.04
C LEU A 85 -1.24 1.38 -6.84
N ILE A 86 -1.57 0.23 -6.26
CA ILE A 86 -0.57 -0.79 -5.89
C ILE A 86 -0.83 -2.05 -6.72
N THR A 87 0.16 -2.46 -7.52
CA THR A 87 0.21 -3.81 -8.09
C THR A 87 0.63 -4.76 -6.98
N SER A 88 -0.34 -5.49 -6.41
CA SER A 88 -0.10 -6.42 -5.30
C SER A 88 0.43 -7.77 -5.78
N HIS A 89 1.42 -8.30 -5.08
CA HIS A 89 2.01 -9.62 -5.31
C HIS A 89 2.09 -10.47 -4.03
N PHE A 90 2.19 -9.82 -2.88
CA PHE A 90 2.39 -10.39 -1.55
C PHE A 90 1.34 -9.92 -0.53
N GLY A 91 0.55 -8.90 -0.83
CA GLY A 91 -0.59 -8.48 -0.01
C GLY A 91 -1.56 -9.63 0.29
N ARG A 92 -2.30 -9.56 1.40
CA ARG A 92 -3.21 -10.62 1.84
C ARG A 92 -4.64 -10.14 1.85
N ASP A 93 -5.52 -10.87 1.18
CA ASP A 93 -6.96 -10.60 1.25
C ASP A 93 -7.49 -10.99 2.64
N VAL A 94 -7.86 -9.98 3.43
CA VAL A 94 -8.39 -10.17 4.79
C VAL A 94 -9.89 -9.92 4.87
N SER A 95 -10.57 -9.69 3.74
CA SER A 95 -12.01 -9.39 3.68
C SER A 95 -12.88 -10.44 4.38
N LYS A 96 -12.44 -11.70 4.41
CA LYS A 96 -13.13 -12.81 5.10
C LYS A 96 -13.03 -12.77 6.63
N PHE A 97 -12.04 -12.05 7.16
CA PHE A 97 -11.78 -11.93 8.59
C PHE A 97 -12.16 -10.55 9.14
N ALA A 98 -12.39 -9.57 8.25
CA ALA A 98 -12.86 -8.24 8.61
C ALA A 98 -14.29 -8.28 9.16
N ARG A 99 -14.54 -7.48 10.20
CA ARG A 99 -15.90 -7.30 10.77
C ARG A 99 -16.87 -6.74 9.74
N ASP A 100 -16.36 -5.94 8.81
CA ASP A 100 -17.07 -5.44 7.65
C ASP A 100 -16.40 -5.96 6.36
N SER A 101 -16.92 -7.07 5.84
CA SER A 101 -16.41 -7.67 4.59
C SER A 101 -16.55 -6.75 3.38
N THR A 102 -17.31 -5.66 3.49
CA THR A 102 -17.53 -4.72 2.38
C THR A 102 -16.34 -3.81 2.14
N GLU A 103 -15.28 -3.83 2.95
CA GLU A 103 -14.09 -3.02 2.69
C GLU A 103 -13.21 -3.62 1.58
N ASP A 104 -13.43 -4.89 1.20
CA ASP A 104 -12.60 -5.62 0.23
C ASP A 104 -11.10 -5.45 0.51
N GLU A 105 -10.74 -5.55 1.79
CA GLU A 105 -9.42 -5.16 2.28
C GLU A 105 -8.33 -6.15 1.86
N VAL A 106 -7.24 -5.60 1.33
CA VAL A 106 -5.96 -6.29 1.15
C VAL A 106 -4.94 -5.63 2.07
N LEU A 107 -4.38 -6.42 2.99
CA LEU A 107 -3.45 -5.96 4.01
C LEU A 107 -2.03 -6.39 3.66
N PHE A 108 -1.09 -5.45 3.74
CA PHE A 108 0.34 -5.70 3.59
C PHE A 108 0.99 -5.76 4.98
N ALA A 109 1.88 -6.73 5.17
CA ALA A 109 2.62 -6.95 6.42
C ALA A 109 3.50 -5.73 6.77
N SER A 110 3.85 -5.58 8.04
CA SER A 110 4.85 -4.59 8.44
C SER A 110 6.19 -4.88 7.77
N GLY A 111 6.91 -3.84 7.35
CA GLY A 111 8.16 -3.97 6.62
C GLY A 111 7.99 -4.33 5.14
N THR A 112 6.76 -4.27 4.60
CA THR A 112 6.53 -4.43 3.15
C THR A 112 7.21 -3.30 2.40
N ARG A 113 7.89 -3.65 1.31
CA ARG A 113 8.58 -2.72 0.43
C ARG A 113 7.77 -2.51 -0.84
N PHE A 114 7.75 -1.28 -1.33
CA PHE A 114 7.07 -0.90 -2.55
C PHE A 114 8.05 -0.19 -3.48
N LYS A 115 8.10 -0.59 -4.74
CA LYS A 115 8.84 0.12 -5.78
C LYS A 115 7.95 1.17 -6.43
N VAL A 116 8.40 2.42 -6.46
CA VAL A 116 7.67 3.50 -7.12
C VAL A 116 7.83 3.37 -8.63
N ARG A 117 6.70 3.30 -9.34
CA ARG A 117 6.63 3.15 -10.79
C ARG A 117 6.26 4.43 -11.52
N SER A 118 5.42 5.24 -10.91
CA SER A 118 5.16 6.58 -11.42
C SER A 118 4.57 7.45 -10.32
N ARG A 119 4.71 8.76 -10.51
CA ARG A 119 4.00 9.79 -9.77
C ARG A 119 3.41 10.75 -10.79
N ARG A 120 2.10 10.94 -10.75
CA ARG A 120 1.39 11.87 -11.64
C ARG A 120 0.24 12.54 -10.90
N GLU A 121 -0.19 13.68 -11.41
CA GLU A 121 -1.41 14.33 -10.92
C GLU A 121 -2.64 13.58 -11.47
N TYR A 122 -3.62 13.31 -10.60
CA TYR A 122 -4.91 12.75 -10.97
C TYR A 122 -6.04 13.55 -10.32
N GLY A 123 -6.66 14.44 -11.10
CA GLY A 123 -7.60 15.43 -10.57
C GLY A 123 -6.86 16.43 -9.69
N ASN A 124 -7.24 16.53 -8.41
CA ASN A 124 -6.64 17.45 -7.45
C ASN A 124 -5.62 16.77 -6.52
N TYR A 125 -5.27 15.50 -6.79
CA TYR A 125 -4.48 14.69 -5.88
C TYR A 125 -3.35 13.97 -6.64
N PRO A 126 -2.16 13.84 -6.05
CA PRO A 126 -1.13 12.97 -6.58
C PRO A 126 -1.58 11.51 -6.55
N LEU A 127 -1.40 10.84 -7.67
CA LEU A 127 -1.52 9.40 -7.83
C LEU A 127 -0.12 8.79 -7.93
N ILE A 128 0.18 7.89 -7.02
CA ILE A 128 1.47 7.19 -6.95
C ILE A 128 1.24 5.73 -7.27
N GLU A 129 1.93 5.25 -8.31
CA GLU A 129 1.88 3.84 -8.70
C GLU A 129 3.03 3.08 -8.04
N LEU A 130 2.70 1.96 -7.41
CA LEU A 130 3.62 1.14 -6.63
C LEU A 130 3.54 -0.31 -7.08
N ASP A 131 4.68 -0.98 -7.13
CA ASP A 131 4.73 -2.45 -7.18
C ASP A 131 5.15 -3.01 -5.82
N ASP A 132 4.37 -3.95 -5.31
CA ASP A 132 4.62 -4.66 -4.05
C ASP A 132 5.77 -5.67 -4.19
N LEU A 133 6.86 -5.43 -3.45
CA LEU A 133 8.05 -6.31 -3.40
C LEU A 133 8.01 -7.28 -2.21
N GLY A 134 6.97 -7.24 -1.39
CA GLY A 134 6.84 -8.01 -0.16
C GLY A 134 7.77 -7.54 0.96
N PRO A 135 7.81 -8.26 2.08
CA PRO A 135 8.66 -7.93 3.23
C PRO A 135 10.16 -8.03 2.90
N GLY A 136 10.97 -7.31 3.68
CA GLY A 136 12.42 -7.06 3.54
C GLY A 136 13.32 -8.22 3.10
N ASP A 137 12.95 -9.47 3.38
CA ASP A 137 13.80 -10.64 3.15
C ASP A 137 13.70 -11.22 1.72
N ASN A 138 12.78 -10.72 0.88
CA ASN A 138 12.52 -11.25 -0.47
C ASN A 138 13.19 -10.43 -1.60
N VAL A 139 14.34 -9.80 -1.36
CA VAL A 139 15.03 -8.86 -2.28
C VAL A 139 15.37 -9.43 -3.66
N ASP A 140 15.51 -10.75 -3.78
CA ASP A 140 15.98 -11.43 -5.01
C ASP A 140 14.86 -12.12 -5.81
N ALA A 141 13.60 -12.06 -5.36
CA ALA A 141 12.50 -12.62 -6.12
C ALA A 141 12.27 -11.76 -7.39
N PRO A 142 12.37 -12.32 -8.61
CA PRO A 142 12.02 -11.60 -9.82
C PRO A 142 10.60 -11.06 -9.67
N LEU A 143 10.43 -9.78 -9.95
CA LEU A 143 9.10 -9.21 -10.12
C LEU A 143 8.36 -10.09 -11.14
N PRO A 144 7.20 -10.68 -10.79
CA PRO A 144 6.43 -11.40 -11.79
C PRO A 144 6.04 -10.40 -12.89
N ASP A 145 6.10 -10.83 -14.16
CA ASP A 145 5.66 -10.00 -15.27
C ASP A 145 4.26 -9.46 -14.95
N GLY A 146 4.18 -8.15 -14.73
CA GLY A 146 2.96 -7.50 -14.26
C GLY A 146 1.84 -7.67 -15.29
N PRO A 147 0.56 -7.71 -14.86
CA PRO A 147 -0.54 -7.66 -15.81
C PRO A 147 -0.41 -6.38 -16.66
N PRO A 148 -0.80 -6.42 -17.95
CA PRO A 148 -0.72 -5.24 -18.81
C PRO A 148 -1.44 -4.08 -18.14
N ILE A 149 -0.74 -2.95 -18.01
CA ILE A 149 -1.32 -1.69 -17.57
C ILE A 149 -2.43 -1.38 -18.57
N HIS A 150 -3.69 -1.50 -18.14
CA HIS A 150 -4.82 -1.02 -18.91
C HIS A 150 -4.73 0.51 -18.95
N THR A 151 -4.06 1.02 -19.97
CA THR A 151 -4.15 2.42 -20.38
C THR A 151 -5.54 2.63 -20.98
N ASP A 152 -6.57 2.65 -20.13
CA ASP A 152 -7.89 3.07 -20.58
C ASP A 152 -7.82 4.56 -20.94
N THR A 153 -7.69 4.76 -22.25
CA THR A 153 -8.01 5.93 -23.05
C THR A 153 -8.84 6.96 -22.28
N VAL A 154 -8.20 8.06 -21.90
CA VAL A 154 -8.90 9.32 -21.60
C VAL A 154 -9.63 9.72 -22.88
N ARG A 155 -10.92 9.39 -22.99
CA ARG A 155 -11.80 9.99 -23.98
C ARG A 155 -11.95 11.46 -23.60
N SER A 156 -11.24 12.31 -24.33
CA SER A 156 -11.56 13.73 -24.43
C SER A 156 -13.03 13.88 -24.84
N SER A 157 -13.84 14.45 -23.96
CA SER A 157 -15.14 15.00 -24.35
C SER A 157 -14.91 16.27 -25.16
N PRO A 158 -15.65 16.50 -26.26
CA PRO A 158 -15.50 17.72 -27.04
C PRO A 158 -16.10 18.90 -26.28
N ALA A 159 -15.42 20.05 -26.36
CA ALA A 159 -15.90 21.34 -25.88
C ALA A 159 -17.21 21.73 -26.58
N ARG A 160 -18.09 22.38 -25.83
CA ARG A 160 -19.38 22.90 -26.28
C ARG A 160 -19.27 24.37 -26.67
#